data_AF-A0A496TT14-F1
#
_entry.id   AF-A0A496TT14-F1
#
_cell.length_a   1.000
_cell.length_b   1.000
_cell.length_c   1.000
_cell.angle_alpha   90.00
_cell.angle_beta   90.00
_cell.angle_gamma   90.00
#
_symmetry.space_group_name_H-M   'P 1'
#
loop_
_entity.id
_entity.type
_entity.pdbx_description
1 polymer ?
#
loop_
_entity_poly.entity_id
_entity_poly.type
_entity_poly.pdbx_seq_one_letter_code
_entity_poly.pdbx_strand_id
1 'polypeptide(L)' 'MKNDNLLILLTNDDGIHAPGLFALYQEIKKLGKVLIVAPDSERSAVGHAITLSQPLRVWPWPPANRAAHPIPPK' A
#
# COMPACT_ATOMS: atom_id res chain seq x y z
N MET A 1 2.47 -6.38 24.00
CA MET A 1 3.90 -6.70 23.80
C MET A 1 4.18 -6.65 22.31
N LYS A 2 5.29 -6.02 21.91
CA LYS A 2 5.73 -5.95 20.52
C LYS A 2 6.67 -7.12 20.25
N ASN A 3 6.42 -7.91 19.20
CA ASN A 3 7.29 -9.00 18.78
C ASN A 3 8.13 -8.51 17.59
N ASP A 4 9.40 -8.17 17.83
CA ASP A 4 10.28 -7.64 16.79
C ASP A 4 10.65 -8.67 15.69
N ASN A 5 10.37 -9.96 15.93
CA ASN A 5 10.52 -11.02 14.93
C ASN A 5 9.25 -11.23 14.07
N LEU A 6 8.13 -10.60 14.41
CA LEU A 6 6.89 -10.71 13.64
C LEU A 6 6.91 -9.69 12.49
N LEU A 7 6.95 -10.18 11.25
CA LEU A 7 6.82 -9.37 10.03
C LEU A 7 5.39 -9.48 9.49
N ILE A 8 4.72 -8.33 9.33
CA ILE A 8 3.33 -8.24 8.89
C ILE A 8 3.27 -7.46 7.58
N LEU A 9 2.70 -8.06 6.53
CA LEU A 9 2.37 -7.36 5.29
C LEU A 9 0.97 -6.78 5.38
N LEU A 10 0.83 -5.49 5.09
CA LEU A 10 -0.43 -4.77 5.08
C LEU A 10 -0.70 -4.22 3.68
N THR A 11 -1.89 -4.50 3.13
CA THR A 11 -2.32 -4.11 1.78
C THR A 11 -3.82 -3.82 1.76
N ASN A 12 -4.29 -3.16 0.71
CA ASN A 12 -5.71 -2.93 0.41
C ASN A 12 -5.91 -2.72 -1.10
N ASP A 13 -7.18 -2.63 -1.53
CA ASP A 13 -7.55 -2.32 -2.92
C ASP A 13 -7.86 -0.82 -3.14
N ASP A 14 -8.12 -0.06 -2.07
CA ASP A 14 -8.46 1.38 -2.15
C ASP A 14 -7.24 2.29 -2.40
N GLY A 15 -6.02 1.74 -2.23
CA GLY A 15 -4.75 2.44 -2.44
C GLY A 15 -4.07 2.96 -1.18
N ILE A 16 -2.83 3.42 -1.35
CA ILE A 16 -1.88 3.82 -0.28
C ILE A 16 -2.38 5.01 0.56
N HIS A 17 -3.28 5.82 0.00
CA HIS A 17 -3.86 7.00 0.64
C HIS A 17 -5.13 6.72 1.43
N ALA A 18 -5.60 5.47 1.46
CA ALA A 18 -6.86 5.14 2.11
C ALA A 18 -6.79 5.39 3.64
N PRO A 19 -7.75 6.12 4.22
CA PRO A 19 -7.75 6.40 5.66
C PRO A 19 -7.86 5.11 6.49
N GLY A 20 -8.58 4.10 6.00
CA GLY A 20 -8.70 2.79 6.64
C GLY A 20 -7.37 2.03 6.74
N LEU A 21 -6.53 2.11 5.70
CA LEU A 21 -5.19 1.50 5.70
C LEU A 21 -4.31 2.12 6.80
N PHE A 22 -4.34 3.44 6.91
CA PHE A 22 -3.61 4.15 7.94
C PHE A 22 -4.12 3.82 9.34
N ALA A 23 -5.44 3.80 9.54
CA ALA A 23 -6.05 3.45 10.82
C ALA A 23 -5.63 2.03 11.27
N LEU A 24 -5.65 1.06 10.35
CA LEU A 24 -5.26 -0.31 10.63
C LEU A 24 -3.76 -0.42 10.96
N TYR A 25 -2.91 0.29 10.22
CA TYR A 25 -1.48 0.36 10.51
C TYR A 25 -1.19 0.82 11.95
N GLN A 26 -1.92 1.82 12.45
CA GLN A 26 -1.70 2.37 13.79
C GLN A 26 -1.86 1.33 14.91
N GLU A 27 -2.76 0.36 14.72
CA GLU A 27 -2.99 -0.71 15.68
C GLU A 27 -2.02 -1.88 15.46
N ILE A 28 -1.83 -2.29 14.21
CA ILE A 28 -1.02 -3.47 13.86
C ILE A 28 0.47 -3.25 14.16
N LYS A 29 0.99 -2.02 14.01
CA LYS A 29 2.40 -1.70 14.31
C LYS A 29 2.81 -1.97 15.77
N LYS A 30 1.83 -2.08 16.68
CA LYS A 30 2.06 -2.42 18.08
C LYS A 30 2.45 -3.89 18.28
N LEU A 31 2.15 -4.75 17.29
CA LEU A 31 2.36 -6.20 17.33
C LEU A 31 3.72 -6.63 16.78
N GLY A 32 4.25 -5.92 15.77
CA GLY A 32 5.51 -6.28 15.11
C GLY A 32 5.95 -5.28 14.03
N LYS A 33 6.90 -5.69 13.19
CA LYS A 33 7.37 -4.91 12.03
C LYS A 33 6.32 -4.99 10.92
N VAL A 34 5.86 -3.83 10.45
CA VAL A 34 4.86 -3.76 9.37
C VAL A 34 5.49 -3.27 8.09
N LEU A 35 5.23 -3.99 7.00
CA LEU A 35 5.51 -3.58 5.63
C LEU A 35 4.18 -3.25 4.95
N ILE A 36 4.07 -2.07 4.34
CA ILE A 36 2.88 -1.67 3.60
C ILE A 36 3.19 -1.73 2.11
N VAL A 37 2.34 -2.40 1.35
CA VAL A 37 2.34 -2.41 -0.12
C VAL A 37 0.90 -2.20 -0.55
N ALA A 38 0.63 -1.18 -1.36
CA ALA A 38 -0.73 -0.86 -1.81
C ALA A 38 -0.69 -0.19 -3.20
N PRO A 39 -1.79 -0.22 -3.96
CA PRO A 39 -1.95 0.55 -5.19
C PRO A 39 -1.75 2.06 -4.97
N ASP A 40 -1.41 2.81 -6.02
CA ASP A 40 -1.35 4.28 -5.95
C ASP A 40 -2.74 4.92 -5.86
N SER A 41 -3.73 4.31 -6.53
CA SER A 41 -5.13 4.73 -6.57
C SER A 41 -6.09 3.55 -6.38
N GLU A 42 -7.35 3.88 -6.14
CA GLU A 42 -8.44 2.93 -5.99
C GLU A 42 -8.51 1.92 -7.17
N ARG A 43 -8.66 0.63 -6.86
CA ARG A 43 -8.84 -0.45 -7.83
C ARG A 43 -10.24 -1.08 -7.78
N SER A 44 -11.19 -0.44 -7.10
CA SER A 44 -12.59 -0.85 -6.89
C SER A 44 -13.44 -0.91 -8.17
N ALA A 45 -13.10 -1.82 -9.08
CA ALA A 45 -13.89 -2.21 -10.27
C ALA A 45 -13.17 -3.29 -11.11
N VAL A 46 -11.87 -3.52 -10.87
CA VAL A 46 -11.02 -4.43 -11.63
C VAL A 46 -10.90 -5.75 -10.86
N GLY A 47 -12.00 -6.47 -10.68
CA GLY A 47 -12.06 -7.64 -9.78
C GLY A 47 -10.91 -8.64 -9.99
N HIS A 48 -10.16 -8.96 -8.92
CA HIS A 48 -9.04 -9.95 -8.86
C HIS A 48 -8.12 -10.04 -10.10
N ALA A 49 -8.01 -8.97 -10.89
CA ALA A 49 -7.37 -9.03 -12.19
C ALA A 49 -5.85 -9.08 -12.02
N ILE A 50 -5.23 -10.13 -12.54
CA ILE A 50 -3.77 -10.24 -12.57
C ILE A 50 -3.27 -9.44 -13.78
N THR A 51 -2.34 -8.52 -13.53
CA THR A 51 -1.69 -7.77 -14.62
C THR A 51 -0.71 -8.70 -15.35
N LEU A 52 -1.05 -9.12 -16.58
CA LEU A 52 -0.22 -10.00 -17.41
C LEU A 52 0.43 -9.29 -18.60
N SER A 53 -0.17 -8.19 -19.06
CA SER A 53 0.18 -7.53 -20.32
C SER A 53 1.13 -6.34 -20.18
N GLN A 54 1.38 -5.87 -18.95
CA GLN A 54 2.22 -4.70 -18.68
C GLN A 54 3.09 -4.95 -17.44
N PRO A 55 4.31 -4.42 -17.38
CA PRO A 55 5.17 -4.56 -16.21
C PRO A 55 4.60 -3.79 -15.01
N LEU A 56 4.64 -4.42 -13.83
CA LEU A 56 4.36 -3.75 -12.57
C LEU A 56 5.49 -2.77 -12.23
N ARG A 57 5.14 -1.54 -11.84
CA ARG A 57 6.06 -0.55 -11.32
C ARG A 57 5.79 -0.33 -9.85
N VAL A 58 6.83 -0.46 -9.03
CA VAL A 58 6.75 -0.28 -7.57
C VAL A 58 7.65 0.89 -7.18
N TRP A 59 7.16 1.72 -6.26
CA TRP A 59 7.87 2.91 -5.79
C TRP A 59 7.98 2.88 -4.27
N PRO A 60 9.13 3.30 -3.70
CA PRO A 60 9.24 3.49 -2.27
C PRO A 60 8.31 4.63 -1.83
N TRP A 61 7.68 4.43 -0.67
CA TRP A 61 6.81 5.43 -0.06
C TRP A 61 7.45 5.99 1.21
N PRO A 62 7.52 7.33 1.38
CA PRO A 62 7.13 8.36 0.43
C PRO A 62 8.09 8.44 -0.77
N PRO A 63 7.61 8.86 -1.95
CA PRO A 63 8.46 8.97 -3.12
C PRO A 63 9.51 10.06 -2.95
N ALA A 64 10.73 9.79 -3.43
CA ALA A 64 11.84 10.75 -3.39
C ALA A 64 11.56 12.04 -4.17
N ASN A 65 10.70 11.98 -5.20
CA ASN A 65 10.23 13.14 -5.96
C ASN A 65 8.72 13.04 -6.20
N ARG A 66 7.94 13.94 -5.57
CA ARG A 66 6.47 14.02 -5.75
C ARG A 66 6.06 14.39 -7.18
N ALA A 67 6.90 15.09 -7.95
CA ALA A 67 6.60 15.44 -9.33
C ALA A 67 6.74 14.25 -10.31
N ALA A 68 7.45 13.19 -9.92
CA ALA A 68 7.63 11.98 -10.73
C ALA A 68 6.51 10.94 -10.55
N HIS A 69 5.63 11.14 -9.56
CA HIS A 69 4.43 10.32 -9.31
C HIS A 69 3.20 11.21 -9.32
N PRO A 70 2.74 11.68 -10.49
CA PRO A 70 1.42 12.26 -10.57
C PRO A 70 0.43 11.20 -10.10
N ILE A 71 -0.24 11.47 -8.97
CA ILE A 71 -1.39 10.69 -8.54
C ILE A 71 -2.35 10.72 -9.73
N PRO A 72 -2.70 9.57 -10.34
CA PRO A 72 -3.64 9.59 -11.44
C PRO A 72 -4.93 10.24 -10.94
N PRO A 73 -5.48 11.23 -11.68
CA PRO A 73 -6.75 11.81 -11.31
C PRO A 73 -7.81 10.70 -11.23
N LYS A 74 -8.70 10.80 -10.24
CA LYS A 74 -9.85 9.91 -10.11
C LYS A 74 -10.66 9.85 -11.41
#